data_AF-A0A1F7N946-F1
#
_entry.id   AF-A0A1F7N946-F1
#
_cell.length_a   1.000
_cell.length_b   1.000
_cell.length_c   1.000
_cell.angle_alpha   90.00
_cell.angle_beta   90.00
_cell.angle_gamma   90.00
#
_symmetry.space_group_name_H-M   'P 1'
#
loop_
_entity.id
_entity.type
_entity.pdbx_description
1 polymer ?
#
loop_
_entity_poly.entity_id
_entity_poly.type
_entity_poly.pdbx_seq_one_letter_code
_entity_poly.pdbx_strand_id
1 'polypeptide(L)'
;MIPARLGLVALAALSVLVQAEPVLAGCKVTISGTYQKMLPPPQGFEYRIGVLRMSEVRIKLGTWKSMENMWSGTSVLQGQSFTRGAELDLGCNNARRYRFRVSLSKLRRGPLAQGPDITDWMSAWLYFPSESGWTESTSIALGDLARLFNVPSPR
;
A
#
# COMPACT_ATOMS: atom_id res chain seq x y z
N MET A 1 17.65 73.20 34.01
CA MET A 1 17.76 72.90 32.56
C MET A 1 17.59 71.39 32.37
N ILE A 2 16.87 71.01 31.33
CA ILE A 2 16.11 69.76 31.13
C ILE A 2 17.02 68.53 30.96
N PRO A 3 16.74 67.36 31.59
CA PRO A 3 17.30 66.10 31.14
C PRO A 3 16.44 65.52 30.01
N ALA A 4 17.06 65.27 28.85
CA ALA A 4 16.43 64.57 27.74
C ALA A 4 16.22 63.09 28.12
N ARG A 5 14.97 62.68 28.29
CA ARG A 5 14.58 61.27 28.40
C ARG A 5 14.52 60.68 26.99
N LEU A 6 15.50 59.85 26.65
CA LEU A 6 15.41 58.90 25.54
C LEU A 6 14.35 57.86 25.88
N GLY A 7 13.17 57.99 25.28
CA GLY A 7 12.14 56.96 25.30
C GLY A 7 12.56 55.80 24.40
N LEU A 8 12.93 54.67 25.02
CA LEU A 8 13.11 53.41 24.32
C LEU A 8 11.73 52.91 23.87
N VAL A 9 11.46 52.97 22.57
CA VAL A 9 10.30 52.31 21.97
C VAL A 9 10.61 50.82 21.91
N ALA A 10 10.04 50.05 22.83
CA ALA A 10 10.08 48.59 22.75
C ALA A 10 9.15 48.13 21.62
N LEU A 11 9.71 47.79 20.47
CA LEU A 11 9.01 46.97 19.48
C LEU A 11 8.84 45.57 20.07
N ALA A 12 7.64 45.25 20.53
CA ALA A 12 7.23 43.88 20.76
C ALA A 12 7.13 43.19 19.38
N ALA A 13 8.17 42.45 19.01
CA ALA A 13 8.09 41.51 17.92
C ALA A 13 7.12 40.38 18.33
N LEU A 14 5.89 40.40 17.79
CA LEU A 14 5.05 39.22 17.78
C LEU A 14 5.78 38.14 16.97
N SER A 15 6.49 37.26 17.67
CA SER A 15 6.93 36.00 17.10
C SER A 15 5.68 35.18 16.82
N VAL A 16 5.18 35.23 15.59
CA VAL A 16 4.28 34.20 15.09
C VAL A 16 5.10 32.92 15.11
N LEU A 17 4.93 32.14 16.19
CA LEU A 17 5.21 30.72 16.20
C LEU A 17 4.33 30.13 15.10
N VAL A 18 4.85 30.13 13.87
CA VAL A 18 4.48 29.12 12.90
C VAL A 18 4.93 27.83 13.56
N GLN A 19 4.05 27.21 14.35
CA GLN A 19 4.15 25.78 14.60
C GLN A 19 4.14 25.18 13.21
N ALA A 20 5.33 24.89 12.68
CA ALA A 20 5.47 23.86 11.68
C ALA A 20 4.80 22.65 12.35
N GLU A 21 3.59 22.32 11.90
CA GLU A 21 3.02 21.01 12.16
C GLU A 21 4.15 20.05 11.83
N PRO A 22 4.57 19.17 12.77
CA PRO A 22 5.60 18.22 12.45
C PRO A 22 5.04 17.43 11.27
N VAL A 23 5.63 17.67 10.08
CA VAL A 23 5.44 16.81 8.93
C VAL A 23 5.97 15.47 9.40
N LEU A 24 5.06 14.61 9.87
CA LEU A 24 5.36 13.25 10.25
C LEU A 24 5.93 12.61 9.00
N ALA A 25 7.26 12.57 8.90
CA ALA A 25 7.97 11.98 7.78
C ALA A 25 7.36 10.59 7.53
N GLY A 26 6.74 10.42 6.36
CA GLY A 26 5.97 9.23 6.03
C GLY A 26 6.86 8.00 6.08
N CYS A 27 6.42 6.97 6.80
CA CYS A 27 7.18 5.73 6.84
C CYS A 27 6.96 4.99 5.52
N LYS A 28 8.04 4.79 4.75
CA LYS A 28 7.99 3.98 3.54
C LYS A 28 7.83 2.52 3.90
N VAL A 29 6.74 1.91 3.43
CA VAL A 29 6.50 0.46 3.53
C VAL A 29 6.75 -0.18 2.18
N THR A 30 7.54 -1.24 2.18
CA THR A 30 7.86 -2.06 1.01
C THR A 30 7.07 -3.36 1.07
N ILE A 31 6.34 -3.65 0.00
CA ILE A 31 5.51 -4.84 -0.16
C ILE A 31 6.05 -5.63 -1.34
N SER A 32 6.23 -6.92 -1.15
CA SER A 32 6.69 -7.84 -2.19
C SER A 32 5.88 -9.12 -2.22
N GLY A 33 5.95 -9.79 -3.37
CA GLY A 33 5.39 -11.13 -3.54
C GLY A 33 5.72 -11.71 -4.90
N THR A 34 5.40 -12.98 -5.06
CA THR A 34 5.66 -13.72 -6.30
C THR A 34 4.39 -14.41 -6.74
N TYR A 35 4.09 -14.30 -8.03
CA TYR A 35 3.05 -15.12 -8.64
C TYR A 35 3.70 -16.36 -9.27
N GLN A 36 3.74 -17.47 -8.52
CA GLN A 36 4.26 -18.72 -9.05
C GLN A 36 3.42 -19.24 -10.21
N LYS A 37 4.04 -20.10 -11.02
CA LYS A 37 3.35 -20.74 -12.14
C LYS A 37 2.13 -21.49 -11.57
N MET A 38 0.95 -21.24 -12.11
CA MET A 38 -0.23 -22.09 -11.95
C MET A 38 -0.33 -23.08 -13.11
N LEU A 39 -1.27 -24.03 -13.03
CA LEU A 39 -1.70 -24.79 -14.22
C LEU A 39 -1.88 -23.84 -15.43
N PRO A 40 -1.47 -24.25 -16.64
CA PRO A 40 -1.52 -23.38 -17.80
C PRO A 40 -2.97 -22.94 -18.04
N PRO A 41 -3.20 -21.64 -18.33
CA PRO A 41 -4.52 -21.17 -18.70
C PRO A 41 -5.01 -21.90 -19.97
N PRO A 42 -6.33 -21.95 -20.21
CA PRO A 42 -6.87 -22.42 -21.48
C PRO A 42 -6.23 -21.67 -22.66
N GLN A 43 -6.20 -22.30 -23.84
CA GLN A 43 -5.61 -21.69 -25.03
C GLN A 43 -6.23 -20.31 -25.31
N GLY A 44 -5.37 -19.33 -25.57
CA GLY A 44 -5.79 -17.94 -25.81
C GLY A 44 -6.12 -17.16 -24.55
N PHE A 45 -5.71 -17.60 -23.35
CA PHE A 45 -5.86 -16.85 -22.11
C PHE A 45 -4.54 -16.65 -21.34
N GLU A 46 -4.53 -15.66 -20.45
CA GLU A 46 -3.53 -15.39 -19.42
C GLU A 46 -4.21 -15.20 -18.06
N TYR A 47 -3.50 -15.56 -17.00
CA TYR A 47 -3.87 -15.16 -15.65
C TYR A 47 -3.06 -13.94 -15.19
N ARG A 48 -3.75 -13.03 -14.50
CA ARG A 48 -3.16 -11.84 -13.89
C ARG A 48 -3.63 -11.71 -12.46
N ILE A 49 -2.69 -11.44 -11.55
CA ILE A 49 -3.01 -11.07 -10.18
C ILE A 49 -3.00 -9.55 -10.03
N GLY A 50 -4.12 -8.98 -9.60
CA GLY A 50 -4.23 -7.63 -9.11
C GLY A 50 -3.97 -7.60 -7.60
N VAL A 51 -2.89 -6.95 -7.19
CA VAL A 51 -2.58 -6.74 -5.78
C VAL A 51 -2.84 -5.24 -5.54
N LEU A 52 -3.67 -4.90 -4.55
CA LEU A 52 -3.75 -3.58 -3.90
C LEU A 52 -4.72 -2.50 -4.36
N ARG A 53 -5.63 -2.80 -5.28
CA ARG A 53 -6.69 -1.83 -5.59
C ARG A 53 -7.63 -1.50 -4.42
N MET A 54 -7.57 -2.23 -3.31
CA MET A 54 -8.43 -2.01 -2.12
C MET A 54 -7.71 -2.40 -0.83
N SER A 55 -6.39 -2.25 -0.77
CA SER A 55 -5.66 -2.63 0.44
C SER A 55 -5.77 -1.55 1.52
N GLU A 56 -5.67 -1.95 2.78
CA GLU A 56 -5.86 -1.06 3.91
C GLU A 56 -4.86 -1.28 5.03
N VAL A 57 -4.70 -0.26 5.86
CA VAL A 57 -3.83 -0.25 7.05
C VAL A 57 -4.58 0.35 8.24
N ARG A 58 -4.28 -0.14 9.45
CA ARG A 58 -4.74 0.44 10.70
C ARG A 58 -3.65 0.43 11.77
N ILE A 59 -3.75 1.35 12.72
CA ILE A 59 -3.00 1.33 13.99
C ILE A 59 -3.86 0.70 15.11
N LYS A 60 -3.26 0.27 16.23
CA LYS A 60 -3.90 -0.56 17.28
C LYS A 60 -5.30 -0.11 17.73
N LEU A 61 -5.50 1.21 17.80
CA LEU A 61 -6.73 1.84 18.27
C LEU A 61 -7.38 2.73 17.20
N GLY A 62 -6.91 2.65 15.94
CA GLY A 62 -7.41 3.45 14.83
C GLY A 62 -8.39 2.70 13.93
N THR A 63 -9.04 3.44 13.05
CA THR A 63 -9.85 2.88 11.97
C THR A 63 -8.98 2.35 10.83
N TRP A 64 -9.54 1.47 10.02
CA TRP A 64 -8.93 1.07 8.76
C TRP A 64 -8.94 2.25 7.78
N LYS A 65 -7.79 2.50 7.16
CA LYS A 65 -7.60 3.52 6.14
C LYS A 65 -7.17 2.84 4.83
N SER A 66 -7.80 3.26 3.73
CA SER A 66 -7.45 2.80 2.39
C SER A 66 -6.04 3.27 2.01
N MET A 67 -5.31 2.38 1.33
CA MET A 67 -4.00 2.66 0.75
C MET A 67 -4.08 2.95 -0.76
N GLU A 68 -5.29 3.01 -1.35
CA GLU A 68 -5.48 3.27 -2.79
C GLU A 68 -4.91 4.62 -3.24
N ASN A 69 -5.06 5.65 -2.41
CA ASN A 69 -4.51 6.98 -2.69
C ASN A 69 -2.98 7.06 -2.46
N MET A 70 -2.41 6.02 -1.85
CA MET A 70 -0.97 5.94 -1.57
C MET A 70 -0.24 5.08 -2.62
N TRP A 71 -0.98 4.28 -3.40
CA TRP A 71 -0.43 3.41 -4.43
C TRP A 71 -1.47 3.01 -5.49
N SER A 72 -1.16 3.27 -6.77
CA SER A 72 -1.87 2.68 -7.90
C SER A 72 -1.60 1.17 -7.99
N GLY A 73 -2.63 0.36 -7.68
CA GLY A 73 -2.53 -1.11 -7.59
C GLY A 73 -1.72 -1.77 -8.71
N THR A 74 -1.00 -2.84 -8.38
CA THR A 74 -0.09 -3.53 -9.31
C THR A 74 -0.73 -4.77 -9.90
N SER A 75 -0.45 -5.01 -11.18
CA SER A 75 -0.80 -6.24 -11.88
C SER A 75 0.46 -7.06 -12.13
N VAL A 76 0.42 -8.34 -11.77
CA VAL A 76 1.55 -9.26 -11.90
C VAL A 76 1.13 -10.42 -12.79
N LEU A 77 1.95 -10.74 -13.81
CA LEU A 77 1.74 -11.90 -14.66
C LEU A 77 2.36 -13.15 -14.03
N GLN A 78 1.89 -14.31 -14.48
CA GLN A 78 2.39 -15.60 -14.04
C GLN A 78 3.91 -15.71 -14.22
N GLY A 79 4.61 -16.19 -13.18
CA GLY A 79 6.06 -16.33 -13.14
C GLY A 79 6.81 -15.05 -12.76
N GLN A 80 6.11 -13.93 -12.54
CA GLN A 80 6.75 -12.67 -12.15
C GLN A 80 6.69 -12.45 -10.64
N SER A 81 7.70 -11.72 -10.15
CA SER A 81 7.69 -11.13 -8.81
C SER A 81 7.41 -9.64 -8.90
N PHE A 82 6.89 -9.07 -7.81
CA PHE A 82 6.74 -7.63 -7.67
C PHE A 82 7.33 -7.17 -6.34
N THR A 83 7.88 -5.97 -6.36
CA THR A 83 8.31 -5.23 -5.16
C THR A 83 7.94 -3.78 -5.38
N ARG A 84 7.26 -3.18 -4.40
CA ARG A 84 6.85 -1.77 -4.45
C ARG A 84 6.90 -1.15 -3.06
N GLY A 85 7.26 0.13 -3.02
CA GLY A 85 7.22 0.93 -1.81
C GLY A 85 6.08 1.94 -1.88
N ALA A 86 5.43 2.20 -0.75
CA ALA A 86 4.45 3.27 -0.57
C ALA A 86 4.77 4.06 0.71
N GLU A 87 4.59 5.37 0.69
CA GLU A 87 4.71 6.20 1.88
C GLU A 87 3.40 6.18 2.66
N LEU A 88 3.48 5.88 3.95
CA LEU A 88 2.32 5.89 4.84
C LEU A 88 2.34 7.15 5.70
N ASP A 89 1.33 8.00 5.49
CA ASP A 89 1.05 9.14 6.36
C ASP A 89 0.27 8.70 7.61
N LEU A 90 0.90 7.85 8.43
CA LEU A 90 0.34 7.32 9.68
C LEU A 90 1.34 7.31 10.85
N GLY A 91 2.42 8.08 10.70
CA GLY A 91 3.51 8.16 11.67
C GLY A 91 4.40 6.92 11.70
N CYS A 92 5.70 7.15 11.87
CA CYS A 92 6.67 6.09 12.07
C CYS A 92 6.56 5.45 13.47
N ASN A 93 7.03 4.21 13.62
CA ASN A 93 7.13 3.47 14.90
C ASN A 93 5.83 3.10 15.63
N ASN A 94 4.67 3.23 14.98
CA ASN A 94 3.42 2.69 15.52
C ASN A 94 3.24 1.23 15.11
N ALA A 95 2.77 0.40 16.04
CA ALA A 95 2.32 -0.95 15.74
C ALA A 95 1.08 -0.90 14.83
N ARG A 96 1.21 -1.47 13.64
CA ARG A 96 0.21 -1.44 12.56
C ARG A 96 -0.24 -2.83 12.19
N ARG A 97 -1.38 -2.89 11.52
CA ARG A 97 -1.88 -4.09 10.87
C ARG A 97 -2.32 -3.74 9.45
N TYR A 98 -2.06 -4.66 8.54
CA TYR A 98 -2.35 -4.49 7.12
C TYR A 98 -3.33 -5.57 6.67
N ARG A 99 -4.22 -5.20 5.74
CA ARG A 99 -4.98 -6.17 4.95
C ARG A 99 -4.84 -5.85 3.46
N PHE A 100 -4.47 -6.85 2.68
CA PHE A 100 -4.26 -6.71 1.25
C PHE A 100 -5.32 -7.46 0.47
N ARG A 101 -6.04 -6.75 -0.40
CA ARG A 101 -6.93 -7.41 -1.35
C ARG A 101 -6.11 -7.88 -2.54
N VAL A 102 -6.13 -9.19 -2.78
CA VAL A 102 -5.50 -9.84 -3.92
C VAL A 102 -6.60 -10.43 -4.77
N SER A 103 -6.55 -10.21 -6.08
CA SER A 103 -7.52 -10.74 -7.01
C SER A 103 -6.87 -11.46 -8.18
N LEU A 104 -7.41 -12.63 -8.55
CA LEU A 104 -7.02 -13.38 -9.74
C LEU A 104 -8.03 -13.06 -10.85
N SER A 105 -7.50 -12.72 -12.02
CA SER A 105 -8.28 -12.40 -13.22
C SER A 105 -7.81 -13.23 -14.42
N LYS A 106 -8.78 -13.69 -15.23
CA LYS A 106 -8.54 -14.37 -16.51
C LYS A 106 -8.71 -13.36 -17.65
N LEU A 107 -7.70 -13.26 -18.51
CA LEU A 107 -7.62 -12.31 -19.62
C LEU A 107 -7.46 -13.06 -20.94
N ARG A 108 -8.15 -12.63 -21.99
CA ARG A 108 -8.01 -13.21 -23.34
C ARG A 108 -6.79 -12.62 -24.07
N ARG A 109 -5.94 -13.46 -24.66
CA ARG A 109 -4.85 -13.08 -25.59
C ARG A 109 -5.41 -12.98 -27.01
N GLY A 110 -5.28 -11.83 -27.67
CA GLY A 110 -5.50 -11.74 -29.12
C GLY A 110 -5.74 -10.32 -29.68
N PRO A 111 -5.63 -10.14 -31.01
CA PRO A 111 -5.81 -8.85 -31.70
C PRO A 111 -7.27 -8.37 -31.76
N LEU A 112 -8.23 -9.26 -31.50
CA LEU A 112 -9.67 -8.96 -31.38
C LEU A 112 -10.12 -8.70 -29.94
N ALA A 113 -9.20 -8.61 -28.98
CA ALA A 113 -9.53 -8.18 -27.63
C ALA A 113 -9.95 -6.70 -27.68
N GLN A 114 -11.26 -6.42 -27.74
CA GLN A 114 -11.82 -5.05 -27.73
C GLN A 114 -11.71 -4.39 -26.35
N GLY A 115 -10.58 -4.57 -25.67
CA GLY A 115 -10.35 -4.18 -24.28
C GLY A 115 -10.11 -5.39 -23.37
N PRO A 116 -9.72 -5.15 -22.11
CA PRO A 116 -9.55 -6.23 -21.14
C PRO A 116 -10.94 -6.78 -20.77
N ASP A 117 -11.39 -7.80 -21.49
CA ASP A 117 -12.51 -8.65 -21.05
C ASP A 117 -12.04 -9.44 -19.83
N ILE A 118 -12.09 -8.80 -18.66
CA ILE A 118 -11.86 -9.44 -17.37
C ILE A 118 -13.12 -10.23 -17.06
N THR A 119 -13.06 -11.53 -17.33
CA THR A 119 -14.24 -12.38 -17.35
C THR A 119 -14.57 -12.97 -15.98
N ASP A 120 -13.58 -13.13 -15.10
CA ASP A 120 -13.75 -13.75 -13.79
C ASP A 120 -12.84 -13.08 -12.75
N TRP A 121 -13.37 -12.80 -11.56
CA TRP A 121 -12.60 -12.31 -10.40
C TRP A 121 -12.75 -13.26 -9.23
N MET A 122 -11.65 -13.89 -8.80
CA MET A 122 -11.55 -14.42 -7.45
C MET A 122 -10.82 -13.39 -6.59
N SER A 123 -11.27 -13.13 -5.37
CA SER A 123 -10.63 -12.19 -4.44
C SER A 123 -10.39 -12.84 -3.08
N ALA A 124 -9.23 -12.57 -2.49
CA ALA A 124 -8.90 -12.98 -1.13
C ALA A 124 -8.30 -11.79 -0.36
N TRP A 125 -8.52 -11.77 0.95
CA TRP A 125 -7.87 -10.86 1.87
C TRP A 125 -6.68 -11.54 2.54
N LEU A 126 -5.54 -10.88 2.51
CA LEU A 126 -4.34 -11.27 3.24
C LEU A 126 -4.11 -10.35 4.42
N TYR A 127 -3.98 -10.89 5.62
CA TYR A 127 -3.67 -10.11 6.81
C TYR A 127 -2.20 -10.24 7.18
N PHE A 128 -1.56 -9.12 7.50
CA PHE A 128 -0.18 -9.10 7.98
C PHE A 128 -0.07 -8.33 9.31
N PRO A 129 0.63 -8.88 10.32
CA PRO A 129 1.30 -10.18 10.31
C PRO A 129 0.34 -11.38 10.47
N SER A 130 -0.88 -11.15 10.99
CA SER A 130 -1.93 -12.16 11.10
C SER A 130 -3.31 -11.50 11.26
N GLU A 131 -4.35 -12.32 11.42
CA GLU A 131 -5.71 -11.86 11.66
C GLU A 131 -5.96 -11.17 13.01
N SER A 132 -4.99 -11.15 13.92
CA SER A 132 -5.09 -10.43 15.19
C SER A 132 -3.80 -9.71 15.56
N GLY A 133 -2.72 -9.94 14.81
CA GLY A 133 -1.39 -9.44 15.10
C GLY A 133 -1.17 -7.98 14.69
N TRP A 134 -0.06 -7.46 15.19
CA TRP A 134 0.44 -6.10 14.97
C TRP A 134 1.93 -6.14 14.69
N THR A 135 2.42 -5.20 13.90
CA THR A 135 3.84 -5.14 13.51
C THR A 135 4.27 -3.69 13.29
N GLU A 136 5.54 -3.42 13.58
CA GLU A 136 6.21 -2.16 13.21
C GLU A 136 7.03 -2.32 11.93
N SER A 137 7.11 -3.53 11.36
CA SER A 137 7.89 -3.81 10.16
C SER A 137 7.44 -2.95 8.99
N THR A 138 8.42 -2.37 8.30
CA THR A 138 8.23 -1.64 7.05
C THR A 138 8.43 -2.51 5.82
N SER A 139 8.84 -3.77 5.97
CA SER A 139 8.99 -4.72 4.87
C SER A 139 8.04 -5.88 5.04
N ILE A 140 7.17 -6.08 4.04
CA ILE A 140 6.09 -7.07 4.06
C ILE A 140 6.24 -7.99 2.86
N ALA A 141 6.49 -9.26 3.12
CA ALA A 141 6.49 -10.31 2.11
C ALA A 141 5.14 -11.03 2.13
N LEU A 142 4.37 -10.89 1.06
CA LEU A 142 3.09 -11.62 0.88
C LEU A 142 3.31 -13.06 0.40
N GLY A 143 4.56 -13.44 0.12
CA GLY A 143 4.93 -14.80 -0.30
C GLY A 143 4.38 -15.18 -1.66
N ASP A 144 4.00 -16.45 -1.78
CA ASP A 144 3.43 -17.04 -3.00
C ASP A 144 1.91 -16.77 -3.07
N LEU A 145 1.53 -15.89 -3.99
CA LEU A 145 0.15 -15.46 -4.16
C LEU A 145 -0.75 -16.54 -4.78
N ALA A 146 -0.19 -17.54 -5.48
CA ALA A 146 -0.98 -18.56 -6.16
C ALA A 146 -1.75 -19.46 -5.18
N ARG A 147 -1.17 -19.72 -4.01
CA ARG A 147 -1.75 -20.59 -2.96
C ARG A 147 -3.09 -20.09 -2.42
N LEU A 148 -3.35 -18.79 -2.54
CA LEU A 148 -4.55 -18.15 -1.99
C LEU A 148 -5.82 -18.49 -2.75
N PHE A 149 -5.67 -18.92 -4.00
CA PHE A 149 -6.79 -19.19 -4.89
C PHE A 149 -7.07 -20.69 -5.00
N ASN A 150 -6.47 -21.54 -4.16
CA ASN A 150 -6.55 -23.01 -4.23
C ASN A 150 -6.26 -23.57 -5.63
N VAL A 151 -5.50 -22.85 -6.46
CA VAL A 151 -5.12 -23.33 -7.78
C VAL A 151 -3.83 -24.13 -7.63
N PRO A 152 -3.79 -25.38 -8.09
CA PRO A 152 -2.58 -26.18 -8.06
C PRO A 152 -1.45 -25.47 -8.81
N SER A 153 -0.29 -25.35 -8.16
CA SER A 153 0.97 -24.99 -8.81
C SER A 153 1.51 -26.23 -9.53
N PRO A 154 1.97 -26.14 -10.80
CA PRO A 154 2.71 -27.20 -11.44
C PRO A 154 3.98 -27.44 -10.61
N ARG A 155 4.21 -28.71 -10.25
CA ARG A 155 5.41 -29.14 -9.54
C ARG A 155 6.67 -28.84 -10.35
#